data_AF-T0DDP7-F1
#
_entry.id   AF-T0DDP7-F1
#
_cell.length_a   1.000
_cell.length_b   1.000
_cell.length_c   1.000
_cell.angle_alpha   90.00
_cell.angle_beta   90.00
_cell.angle_gamma   90.00
#
_symmetry.space_group_name_H-M   'P 1'
#
loop_
_entity.id
_entity.type
_entity.pdbx_description
1 polymer ?
#
loop_
_entity_poly.entity_id
_entity_poly.type
_entity_poly.pdbx_seq_one_letter_code
_entity_poly.pdbx_strand_id
1 'polypeptide(L)'
;MKLWSSFDQEYILKRLTELHEDCAVLKFWQNNEDMREEYTATFKSVTVEKCSIKLTKESAPYYTRIAPLSPVFFHYPAGDMIFKKDIFKLEDGGLSFKTPSEVRMRDRRSVERFTYKYPDFKNISYEVEGENEVQHDIILDISLRGLAFVIDAKRKAKYEIGKVIYITSITDQELPQQHEAKIASVNRYRLSGEGLQTHLLRIGVEFTQTLNSITYDSIGSLVKKRENKLKGLDTNLFNGLNPDDYQKQLAKIHDKNPQLAINISESVEDIDRLRYMTTDMKREFFLNFSLDLMACALRMSSKELINDLLSEVTAGVREEFLMKYDQPKPASAINKAQDELRKYIHEKERLGELVLSPKSFVKYV
;
A
#
# COMPACT_ATOMS: atom_id res chain seq x y z
N MET A 1 -10.24 -4.29 17.15
CA MET A 1 -8.86 -4.83 17.04
C MET A 1 -8.56 -4.98 15.55
N LYS A 2 -7.65 -4.17 14.98
CA LYS A 2 -7.41 -4.09 13.54
C LYS A 2 -6.28 -5.06 13.16
N LEU A 3 -6.48 -5.87 12.13
CA LEU A 3 -5.43 -6.67 11.52
C LEU A 3 -4.87 -5.87 10.34
N TRP A 4 -3.56 -5.82 10.21
CA TRP A 4 -2.87 -5.34 9.01
C TRP A 4 -2.69 -6.53 8.06
N SER A 5 -2.89 -6.33 6.75
CA SER A 5 -2.56 -7.32 5.72
C SER A 5 -1.24 -6.97 5.02
N SER A 6 -0.37 -7.95 4.83
CA SER A 6 0.81 -7.85 3.96
C SER A 6 0.61 -8.74 2.75
N PHE A 7 0.90 -8.20 1.57
CA PHE A 7 0.85 -8.88 0.27
C PHE A 7 2.24 -9.00 -0.41
N ASP A 8 3.27 -8.44 0.22
CA ASP A 8 4.66 -8.53 -0.24
C ASP A 8 5.16 -9.97 -0.12
N GLN A 9 5.38 -10.61 -1.29
CA GLN A 9 5.79 -12.01 -1.36
C GLN A 9 7.19 -12.27 -0.79
N GLU A 10 8.12 -11.32 -0.91
CA GLU A 10 9.46 -11.47 -0.32
C GLU A 10 9.36 -11.41 1.21
N TYR A 11 8.61 -10.45 1.73
CA TYR A 11 8.37 -10.34 3.17
C TYR A 11 7.69 -11.59 3.72
N ILE A 12 6.64 -12.07 3.06
CA ILE A 12 5.90 -13.26 3.46
C ILE A 12 6.84 -14.47 3.46
N LEU A 13 7.54 -14.70 2.35
CA LEU A 13 8.47 -15.82 2.23
C LEU A 13 9.53 -15.79 3.31
N LYS A 14 10.19 -14.64 3.50
CA LYS A 14 11.18 -14.45 4.55
C LYS A 14 10.62 -14.81 5.92
N ARG A 15 9.42 -14.29 6.25
CA ARG A 15 8.82 -14.53 7.55
C ARG A 15 8.46 -15.99 7.78
N LEU A 16 7.95 -16.69 6.76
CA LEU A 16 7.66 -18.12 6.85
C LEU A 16 8.94 -18.95 6.96
N THR A 17 10.01 -18.57 6.27
CA THR A 17 11.32 -19.22 6.40
C THR A 17 11.88 -19.08 7.80
N GLU A 18 11.81 -17.89 8.40
CA GLU A 18 12.21 -17.68 9.81
C GLU A 18 11.42 -18.60 10.75
N LEU A 19 10.10 -18.72 10.56
CA LEU A 19 9.27 -19.64 11.38
C LEU A 19 9.64 -21.12 11.19
N HIS A 20 10.11 -21.49 10.00
CA HIS A 20 10.61 -22.84 9.72
C HIS A 20 11.95 -23.09 10.40
N GLU A 21 12.89 -22.16 10.30
CA GLU A 21 14.21 -22.25 10.93
C GLU A 21 14.10 -22.29 12.47
N ASP A 22 13.20 -21.48 13.03
CA ASP A 22 12.90 -21.43 14.47
C ASP A 22 12.12 -22.66 14.96
N CYS A 23 11.72 -23.58 14.07
CA CYS A 23 10.82 -24.69 14.38
C CYS A 23 9.54 -24.24 15.10
N ALA A 24 9.01 -23.08 14.73
CA ALA A 24 7.90 -22.44 15.41
C ALA A 24 6.62 -23.28 15.32
N VAL A 25 5.91 -23.38 16.44
CA VAL A 25 4.62 -24.08 16.50
C VAL A 25 3.52 -23.15 15.99
N LEU A 26 2.85 -23.60 14.93
CA LEU A 26 1.64 -23.02 14.38
C LEU A 26 0.42 -23.70 14.98
N LYS A 27 -0.61 -22.91 15.24
CA LYS A 27 -1.97 -23.42 15.42
C LYS A 27 -2.70 -23.31 14.08
N PHE A 28 -3.52 -24.29 13.74
CA PHE A 28 -4.43 -24.13 12.61
C PHE A 28 -5.76 -24.78 12.92
N TRP A 29 -6.81 -24.35 12.23
CA TRP A 29 -8.14 -24.90 12.45
C TRP A 29 -8.95 -24.96 11.16
N GLN A 30 -9.97 -25.81 11.20
CA GLN A 30 -11.05 -25.86 10.22
C GLN A 30 -12.37 -25.63 10.95
N ASN A 31 -13.27 -24.92 10.29
CA ASN A 31 -14.64 -24.78 10.75
C ASN A 31 -15.47 -25.83 10.00
N ASN A 32 -15.94 -26.86 10.70
CA ASN A 32 -16.82 -27.89 10.16
C ASN A 32 -18.21 -27.68 10.75
N GLU A 33 -19.16 -27.22 9.94
CA GLU A 33 -20.57 -26.95 10.27
C GLU A 33 -20.77 -26.24 11.63
N ASP A 34 -20.78 -26.97 12.75
CA ASP A 34 -21.02 -26.45 14.11
C ASP A 34 -19.81 -26.48 15.06
N MET A 35 -18.66 -27.05 14.66
CA MET A 35 -17.48 -27.12 15.50
C MET A 35 -16.19 -26.67 14.82
N ARG A 36 -15.36 -25.98 15.60
CA ARG A 36 -14.00 -25.62 15.23
C ARG A 36 -13.05 -26.70 15.74
N GLU A 37 -12.40 -27.39 14.82
CA GLU A 37 -11.35 -28.35 15.15
C GLU A 37 -9.98 -27.67 15.06
N GLU A 38 -9.21 -27.75 16.14
CA GLU A 38 -7.89 -27.14 16.24
C GLU A 38 -6.77 -28.18 16.20
N TYR A 39 -5.68 -27.80 15.55
CA TYR A 39 -4.50 -28.61 15.32
C TYR A 39 -3.25 -27.77 15.56
N THR A 40 -2.13 -28.44 15.79
CA THR A 40 -0.81 -27.82 15.89
C THR A 40 0.17 -28.49 14.94
N ALA A 41 1.04 -27.68 14.34
CA ALA A 41 2.03 -28.14 13.38
C ALA A 41 3.28 -27.27 13.39
N THR A 42 4.36 -27.76 12.80
CA THR A 42 5.57 -26.98 12.49
C THR A 42 5.79 -27.00 10.99
N PHE A 43 6.46 -25.98 10.44
CA PHE A 43 6.90 -26.04 9.06
C PHE A 43 7.93 -27.17 8.88
N LYS A 44 7.79 -27.94 7.80
CA LYS A 44 8.74 -28.95 7.33
C LYS A 44 9.57 -28.42 6.18
N SER A 45 8.98 -27.57 5.33
CA SER A 45 9.68 -26.88 4.25
C SER A 45 8.95 -25.63 3.84
N VAL A 46 9.68 -24.59 3.45
CA VAL A 46 9.14 -23.35 2.90
C VAL A 46 9.92 -23.01 1.65
N THR A 47 9.23 -22.86 0.52
CA THR A 47 9.79 -22.39 -0.75
C THR A 47 8.90 -21.28 -1.31
N VAL A 48 9.37 -20.63 -2.38
CA VAL A 48 8.58 -19.59 -3.10
C VAL A 48 7.21 -20.13 -3.52
N GLU A 49 7.15 -21.38 -3.98
CA GLU A 49 5.94 -21.97 -4.55
C GLU A 49 5.12 -22.79 -3.57
N LYS A 50 5.77 -23.46 -2.61
CA LYS A 50 5.15 -24.48 -1.77
C LYS A 50 5.64 -24.39 -0.32
N CYS A 51 4.68 -24.45 0.59
CA CYS A 51 4.90 -24.70 2.01
C CYS A 51 4.46 -26.13 2.35
N SER A 52 5.18 -26.79 3.25
CA SER A 52 4.74 -28.02 3.88
C SER A 52 4.87 -27.91 5.39
N ILE A 53 3.88 -28.45 6.09
CA ILE A 53 3.86 -28.52 7.55
C ILE A 53 3.74 -29.96 7.98
N LYS A 54 4.22 -30.26 9.19
CA LYS A 54 4.04 -31.56 9.84
C LYS A 54 3.28 -31.37 11.13
N LEU A 55 2.29 -32.22 11.39
CA LEU A 55 1.57 -32.20 12.66
C LEU A 55 2.52 -32.48 13.82
N THR A 56 2.31 -31.80 14.94
CA THR A 56 3.00 -32.15 16.18
C THR A 56 2.49 -33.50 16.71
N LYS A 57 3.19 -34.07 17.69
CA LYS A 57 2.77 -35.35 18.31
C LYS A 57 1.36 -35.32 18.88
N GLU A 58 0.92 -34.15 19.37
CA GLU A 58 -0.40 -33.96 19.97
C GLU A 58 -1.51 -34.01 18.91
N SER A 59 -1.26 -33.43 17.73
CA SER A 59 -2.26 -33.35 16.66
C SER A 59 -2.17 -34.49 15.64
N ALA A 60 -1.05 -35.19 15.55
CA ALA A 60 -0.84 -36.29 14.61
C ALA A 60 -1.92 -37.40 14.65
N PRO A 61 -2.46 -37.82 15.82
CA PRO A 61 -3.54 -38.81 15.87
C PRO A 61 -4.84 -38.36 15.18
N TYR A 62 -5.04 -37.05 15.02
CA TYR A 62 -6.25 -36.46 14.42
C TYR A 62 -6.08 -36.15 12.93
N TYR A 63 -4.96 -36.54 12.30
CA TYR A 63 -4.66 -36.26 10.89
C TYR A 63 -5.80 -36.63 9.93
N THR A 64 -6.46 -37.76 10.17
CA THR A 64 -7.54 -38.27 9.32
C THR A 64 -8.85 -37.48 9.41
N ARG A 65 -8.97 -36.57 10.39
CA ARG A 65 -10.14 -35.69 10.57
C ARG A 65 -10.05 -34.40 9.76
N ILE A 66 -8.86 -34.08 9.24
CA ILE A 66 -8.63 -32.89 8.44
C ILE A 66 -9.36 -33.04 7.11
N ALA A 67 -10.33 -32.16 6.85
CA ALA A 67 -11.18 -32.22 5.66
C ALA A 67 -10.50 -31.51 4.47
N PRO A 68 -10.07 -32.21 3.40
CA PRO A 68 -9.27 -31.60 2.32
C PRO A 68 -9.99 -30.51 1.51
N LEU A 69 -11.32 -30.48 1.57
CA LEU A 69 -12.16 -29.53 0.83
C LEU A 69 -12.56 -28.31 1.67
N SER A 70 -12.32 -28.34 2.99
CA SER A 70 -12.66 -27.25 3.90
C SER A 70 -11.46 -26.30 4.05
N PRO A 71 -11.66 -24.98 3.98
CA PRO A 71 -10.55 -24.05 4.17
C PRO A 71 -9.87 -24.19 5.54
N VAL A 72 -8.55 -24.05 5.54
CA VAL A 72 -7.72 -24.09 6.76
C VAL A 72 -7.25 -22.67 7.09
N PHE A 73 -7.34 -22.32 8.36
CA PHE A 73 -6.83 -21.07 8.90
C PHE A 73 -5.62 -21.36 9.78
N PHE A 74 -4.51 -20.68 9.52
CA PHE A 74 -3.27 -20.80 10.26
C PHE A 74 -3.06 -19.58 11.14
N HIS A 75 -2.50 -19.79 12.33
CA HIS A 75 -2.12 -18.75 13.28
C HIS A 75 -0.79 -19.10 13.94
N TYR A 76 0.15 -18.18 13.87
CA TYR A 76 1.36 -18.18 14.68
C TYR A 76 1.13 -17.28 15.91
N PRO A 77 0.94 -17.84 17.12
CA PRO A 77 0.49 -17.06 18.28
C PRO A 77 1.48 -16.01 18.77
N ALA A 78 2.79 -16.31 18.80
CA ALA A 78 3.77 -15.38 19.36
C ALA A 78 3.95 -14.11 18.51
N GLY A 79 3.76 -14.24 17.19
CA GLY A 79 3.80 -13.12 16.25
C GLY A 79 2.43 -12.56 15.87
N ASP A 80 1.34 -13.10 16.42
CA ASP A 80 -0.05 -12.79 16.03
C ASP A 80 -0.26 -12.79 14.49
N MET A 81 0.39 -13.71 13.78
CA MET A 81 0.33 -13.79 12.31
C MET A 81 -0.67 -14.85 11.88
N ILE A 82 -1.59 -14.51 10.98
CA ILE A 82 -2.68 -15.37 10.52
C ILE A 82 -2.67 -15.42 8.99
N PHE A 83 -2.92 -16.59 8.41
CA PHE A 83 -3.17 -16.71 6.97
C PHE A 83 -4.16 -17.84 6.70
N LYS A 84 -4.78 -17.83 5.51
CA LYS A 84 -5.82 -18.79 5.12
C LYS A 84 -5.39 -19.56 3.88
N LYS A 85 -5.75 -20.83 3.80
CA LYS A 85 -5.62 -21.65 2.60
C LYS A 85 -6.89 -22.43 2.29
N ASP A 86 -7.44 -22.18 1.11
CA ASP A 86 -8.62 -22.90 0.61
C ASP A 86 -8.25 -24.23 -0.06
N ILE A 87 -7.04 -24.33 -0.63
CA ILE A 87 -6.56 -25.51 -1.36
C ILE A 87 -5.25 -25.98 -0.75
N PHE A 88 -5.22 -27.24 -0.36
CA PHE A 88 -4.06 -27.93 0.19
C PHE A 88 -4.13 -29.44 -0.11
N LYS A 89 -3.04 -30.15 0.15
CA LYS A 89 -2.94 -31.61 0.05
C LYS A 89 -2.52 -32.19 1.38
N LEU A 90 -3.05 -33.36 1.70
CA LEU A 90 -2.63 -34.18 2.84
C LEU A 90 -1.45 -35.05 2.40
N GLU A 91 -0.25 -34.78 2.92
CA GLU A 91 0.99 -35.47 2.56
C GLU A 91 1.89 -35.63 3.81
N ASP A 92 2.56 -36.77 3.97
CA ASP A 92 3.55 -37.06 5.03
C ASP A 92 3.09 -36.79 6.48
N GLY A 93 1.81 -37.04 6.80
CA GLY A 93 1.27 -36.77 8.14
C GLY A 93 1.14 -35.28 8.44
N GLY A 94 1.00 -34.46 7.39
CA GLY A 94 0.76 -33.02 7.49
C GLY A 94 0.12 -32.46 6.24
N LEU A 95 0.27 -31.16 6.02
CA LEU A 95 -0.37 -30.44 4.92
C LEU A 95 0.69 -29.85 4.00
N SER A 96 0.38 -29.83 2.71
CA SER A 96 1.18 -29.14 1.72
C SER A 96 0.30 -28.19 0.91
N PHE A 97 0.74 -26.95 0.74
CA PHE A 97 -0.05 -25.88 0.12
C PHE A 97 0.85 -24.87 -0.57
N LYS A 98 0.30 -24.11 -1.53
CA LYS A 98 1.04 -22.99 -2.13
C LYS A 98 1.36 -21.94 -1.08
N THR A 99 2.48 -21.26 -1.17
CA THR A 99 2.85 -20.15 -0.27
C THR A 99 1.72 -19.09 -0.21
N PRO A 100 1.33 -18.55 0.97
CA PRO A 100 0.27 -17.55 1.10
C PRO A 100 0.60 -16.26 0.35
N SER A 101 -0.37 -15.76 -0.42
CA SER A 101 -0.27 -14.46 -1.08
C SER A 101 -0.65 -13.30 -0.16
N GLU A 102 -1.30 -13.60 0.97
CA GLU A 102 -1.65 -12.65 2.03
C GLU A 102 -1.31 -13.27 3.39
N VAL A 103 -0.62 -12.51 4.24
CA VAL A 103 -0.57 -12.76 5.68
C VAL A 103 -1.16 -11.57 6.41
N ARG A 104 -1.91 -11.85 7.47
CA ARG A 104 -2.46 -10.83 8.37
C ARG A 104 -1.69 -10.85 9.67
N MET A 105 -1.42 -9.68 10.22
CA MET A 105 -0.76 -9.55 11.51
C MET A 105 -1.58 -8.61 12.38
N ARG A 106 -1.54 -8.82 13.69
CA ARG A 106 -2.13 -7.86 14.63
C ARG A 106 -1.44 -6.51 14.48
N ASP A 107 -2.22 -5.48 14.18
CA ASP A 107 -1.69 -4.12 14.27
C ASP A 107 -1.51 -3.80 15.76
N ARG A 108 -0.25 -3.74 16.20
CA ARG A 108 0.12 -3.40 17.57
C ARG A 108 0.18 -1.89 17.79
N ARG A 109 -0.03 -1.08 16.74
CA ARG A 109 -0.03 0.37 16.87
C ARG A 109 -1.27 0.82 17.64
N SER A 110 -1.07 1.77 18.55
CA SER A 110 -2.16 2.39 19.31
C SER A 110 -2.84 3.53 18.56
N VAL A 111 -2.26 3.99 17.44
CA VAL A 111 -2.73 5.14 16.67
C VAL A 111 -2.66 4.81 15.18
N GLU A 112 -3.69 5.22 14.44
CA GLU A 112 -3.73 5.11 12.98
C GLU A 112 -2.66 6.01 12.33
N ARG A 113 -2.11 5.56 11.21
CA ARG A 113 -1.16 6.33 10.41
C ARG A 113 -1.78 6.67 9.06
N PHE A 114 -1.52 7.88 8.60
CA PHE A 114 -1.84 8.34 7.26
C PHE A 114 -0.63 8.08 6.38
N THR A 115 -0.83 7.37 5.27
CA THR A 115 0.24 7.01 4.33
C THR A 115 0.19 7.93 3.11
N TYR A 116 1.35 8.39 2.68
CA TYR A 116 1.59 9.13 1.45
C TYR A 116 2.22 8.23 0.41
N LYS A 117 1.97 8.52 -0.87
CA LYS A 117 2.72 7.86 -1.94
C LYS A 117 4.06 8.54 -2.09
N TYR A 118 5.06 7.80 -2.54
CA TYR A 118 6.32 8.39 -2.95
C TYR A 118 6.34 8.50 -4.48
N PRO A 119 6.79 9.62 -5.08
CA PRO A 119 7.13 10.89 -4.43
C PRO A 119 5.89 11.81 -4.33
N ASP A 120 5.30 11.94 -3.15
CA ASP A 120 4.42 13.06 -2.82
C ASP A 120 5.27 14.23 -2.28
N PHE A 121 4.85 15.48 -2.51
CA PHE A 121 5.55 16.68 -2.00
C PHE A 121 5.39 16.89 -0.49
N LYS A 122 5.10 15.83 0.27
CA LYS A 122 5.00 15.92 1.71
C LYS A 122 6.39 15.73 2.28
N ASN A 123 7.02 16.83 2.64
CA ASN A 123 8.38 16.86 3.17
C ASN A 123 8.40 17.00 4.69
N ILE A 124 9.50 16.57 5.30
CA ILE A 124 9.87 16.89 6.68
C ILE A 124 11.13 17.74 6.63
N SER A 125 11.23 18.72 7.52
CA SER A 125 12.46 19.47 7.80
C SER A 125 12.88 19.18 9.23
N TYR A 126 14.14 18.82 9.43
CA TYR A 126 14.64 18.44 10.75
C TYR A 126 16.16 18.58 10.87
N GLU A 127 16.64 18.66 12.09
CA GLU A 127 18.07 18.60 12.43
C GLU A 127 18.35 17.28 13.13
N VAL A 128 19.50 16.67 12.83
CA VAL A 128 19.97 15.47 13.55
C VAL A 128 20.75 15.93 14.78
N GLU A 129 20.55 15.29 15.93
CA GLU A 129 21.30 15.63 17.13
C GLU A 129 22.82 15.61 16.89
N GLY A 130 23.48 16.72 17.23
CA GLY A 130 24.91 16.95 17.01
C GLY A 130 25.27 17.49 15.62
N GLU A 131 24.28 17.74 14.75
CA GLU A 131 24.47 18.35 13.44
C GLU A 131 23.74 19.70 13.34
N ASN A 132 24.37 20.69 12.72
CA ASN A 132 23.80 22.03 12.50
C ASN A 132 23.14 22.19 11.12
N GLU A 133 23.04 21.11 10.35
CA GLU A 133 22.51 21.13 8.98
C GLU A 133 21.05 20.66 8.97
N VAL A 134 20.14 21.55 8.57
CA VAL A 134 18.73 21.20 8.35
C VAL A 134 18.62 20.26 7.16
N GLN A 135 18.03 19.09 7.39
CA GLN A 135 17.74 18.09 6.38
C GLN A 135 16.30 18.23 5.90
N HIS A 136 16.08 17.94 4.62
CA HIS A 136 14.75 17.89 4.02
C HIS A 136 14.53 16.54 3.32
N ASP A 137 13.49 15.83 3.72
CA ASP A 137 13.20 14.48 3.22
C ASP A 137 11.72 14.25 2.95
N ILE A 138 11.41 13.24 2.14
CA ILE A 138 10.02 12.92 1.76
C ILE A 138 9.39 11.99 2.80
N ILE A 139 8.24 12.39 3.32
CA ILE A 139 7.42 11.64 4.28
C ILE A 139 6.68 10.52 3.54
N LEU A 140 6.74 9.32 4.09
CA LEU A 140 5.96 8.16 3.65
C LEU A 140 4.68 7.99 4.46
N ASP A 141 4.74 8.25 5.76
CA ASP A 141 3.58 8.11 6.63
C ASP A 141 3.72 8.99 7.88
N ILE A 142 2.59 9.27 8.53
CA ILE A 142 2.54 10.08 9.76
C ILE A 142 1.37 9.69 10.64
N SER A 143 1.56 9.84 11.94
CA SER A 143 0.57 9.62 12.99
C SER A 143 0.82 10.59 14.13
N LEU A 144 -0.11 10.68 15.10
CA LEU A 144 0.05 11.56 16.26
C LEU A 144 1.31 11.23 17.09
N ARG A 145 1.84 10.00 16.98
CA ARG A 145 2.98 9.52 17.76
C ARG A 145 4.29 9.40 16.99
N GLY A 146 4.29 9.70 15.70
CA GLY A 146 5.50 9.54 14.89
C GLY A 146 5.24 9.49 13.40
N LEU A 147 6.30 9.57 12.62
CA LEU A 147 6.25 9.57 11.15
C LEU A 147 7.33 8.64 10.57
N ALA A 148 7.28 8.43 9.26
CA ALA A 148 8.38 7.84 8.53
C ALA A 148 8.70 8.64 7.28
N PHE A 149 9.97 8.69 6.92
CA PHE A 149 10.46 9.38 5.74
C PHE A 149 11.55 8.55 5.04
N VAL A 150 11.93 8.98 3.84
CA VAL A 150 12.93 8.31 3.01
C VAL A 150 14.19 9.14 2.91
N ILE A 151 15.35 8.47 3.02
CA ILE A 151 16.67 9.06 2.77
C ILE A 151 17.46 8.23 1.74
N ASP A 152 18.45 8.84 1.11
CA ASP A 152 19.53 8.12 0.41
C ASP A 152 20.39 7.32 1.41
N ALA A 153 20.67 6.06 1.08
CA ALA A 153 21.48 5.14 1.90
C ALA A 153 22.91 5.64 2.15
N LYS A 154 23.45 6.54 1.32
CA LYS A 154 24.74 7.21 1.58
C LYS A 154 24.73 7.96 2.90
N ARG A 155 23.57 8.46 3.34
CA ARG A 155 23.43 9.17 4.62
C ARG A 155 23.18 8.25 5.81
N LYS A 156 23.11 6.91 5.63
CA LYS A 156 22.79 5.94 6.69
C LYS A 156 23.57 6.15 7.98
N ALA A 157 24.86 6.49 7.89
CA ALA A 157 25.73 6.67 9.05
C ALA A 157 25.23 7.74 10.04
N LYS A 158 24.41 8.69 9.58
CA LYS A 158 23.81 9.72 10.44
C LYS A 158 22.61 9.23 11.25
N TYR A 159 22.00 8.10 10.87
CA TYR A 159 20.71 7.61 11.36
C TYR A 159 20.85 6.25 12.06
N GLU A 160 21.09 6.30 13.36
CA GLU A 160 21.15 5.13 14.22
C GLU A 160 19.90 5.04 15.10
N ILE A 161 19.47 3.81 15.43
CA ILE A 161 18.32 3.60 16.30
C ILE A 161 18.59 4.22 17.67
N GLY A 162 17.63 4.98 18.17
CA GLY A 162 17.69 5.70 19.44
C GLY A 162 18.20 7.14 19.32
N LYS A 163 18.85 7.52 18.20
CA LYS A 163 19.34 8.88 18.00
C LYS A 163 18.18 9.88 17.90
N VAL A 164 18.39 11.07 18.43
CA VAL A 164 17.39 12.14 18.46
C VAL A 164 17.46 12.97 17.17
N ILE A 165 16.28 13.38 16.68
CA ILE A 165 16.13 14.40 15.66
C ILE A 165 15.17 15.49 16.17
N TYR A 166 15.39 16.71 15.71
CA TYR A 166 14.62 17.89 16.06
C TYR A 166 13.84 18.36 14.84
N ILE A 167 12.54 18.09 14.81
CA ILE A 167 11.68 18.39 13.67
C ILE A 167 11.28 19.86 13.70
N THR A 168 11.62 20.60 12.66
CA THR A 168 11.33 22.03 12.54
C THR A 168 10.07 22.27 11.72
N SER A 169 9.83 21.47 10.69
CA SER A 169 8.60 21.57 9.90
C SER A 169 8.13 20.21 9.40
N ILE A 170 6.82 20.09 9.27
CA ILE A 170 6.16 18.96 8.62
C ILE A 170 5.32 19.57 7.51
N THR A 171 5.75 19.38 6.28
CA THR A 171 5.08 19.84 5.06
C THR A 171 4.96 21.36 5.02
N ASP A 172 3.74 21.90 4.97
CA ASP A 172 3.44 23.33 5.04
C ASP A 172 3.37 23.90 6.48
N GLN A 173 3.49 23.05 7.51
CA GLN A 173 3.37 23.44 8.90
C GLN A 173 4.74 23.60 9.55
N GLU A 174 5.09 24.84 9.91
CA GLU A 174 6.20 25.11 10.83
C GLU A 174 5.77 24.78 12.26
N LEU A 175 6.62 24.05 12.99
CA LEU A 175 6.37 23.74 14.38
C LEU A 175 6.94 24.89 15.23
N PRO A 176 6.11 25.52 16.10
CA PRO A 176 6.52 26.71 16.86
C PRO A 176 7.70 26.45 17.81
N GLN A 177 7.91 25.18 18.16
CA GLN A 177 9.10 24.70 18.86
C GLN A 177 9.59 23.43 18.14
N GLN A 178 10.91 23.27 18.03
CA GLN A 178 11.53 22.04 17.52
C GLN A 178 10.94 20.83 18.24
N HIS A 179 10.32 19.94 17.48
CA HIS A 179 9.62 18.78 18.02
C HIS A 179 10.57 17.58 18.03
N GLU A 180 10.90 17.12 19.24
CA GLU A 180 11.88 16.06 19.44
C GLU A 180 11.31 14.67 19.09
N ALA A 181 12.03 13.93 18.26
CA ALA A 181 11.70 12.56 17.87
C ALA A 181 12.93 11.65 17.95
N LYS A 182 12.73 10.36 18.21
CA LYS A 182 13.79 9.35 18.25
C LYS A 182 13.66 8.41 17.08
N ILE A 183 14.80 8.05 16.48
CA ILE A 183 14.84 7.06 15.42
C ILE A 183 14.47 5.69 16.00
N ALA A 184 13.35 5.14 15.56
CA ALA A 184 12.83 3.85 16.02
C ALA A 184 13.16 2.71 15.05
N SER A 185 13.34 3.00 13.76
CA SER A 185 13.65 1.97 12.76
C SER A 185 14.40 2.52 11.55
N VAL A 186 15.28 1.70 10.98
CA VAL A 186 16.01 2.00 9.73
C VAL A 186 15.90 0.76 8.84
N ASN A 187 15.10 0.86 7.79
CA ASN A 187 14.81 -0.26 6.90
C ASN A 187 15.12 0.09 5.44
N ARG A 188 15.40 -0.89 4.59
CA ARG A 188 15.46 -0.65 3.14
C ARG A 188 14.08 -0.23 2.63
N TYR A 189 14.05 0.78 1.78
CA TYR A 189 12.85 1.20 1.06
C TYR A 189 13.00 0.82 -0.41
N ARG A 190 12.00 0.15 -0.96
CA ARG A 190 11.97 -0.24 -2.38
C ARG A 190 10.82 0.47 -3.07
N LEU A 191 11.12 1.14 -4.17
CA LEU A 191 10.11 1.61 -5.11
C LEU A 191 9.68 0.43 -5.98
N SER A 192 8.38 0.36 -6.26
CA SER A 192 7.86 -0.58 -7.25
C SER A 192 8.17 -0.01 -8.65
N GLY A 193 8.42 -0.84 -9.66
CA GLY A 193 8.53 -0.38 -11.05
C GLY A 193 9.88 0.19 -11.51
N GLU A 194 10.75 0.68 -10.61
CA GLU A 194 12.09 1.14 -11.02
C GLU A 194 13.13 0.02 -11.00
N GLY A 195 13.53 -0.42 -12.19
CA GLY A 195 14.70 -1.29 -12.36
C GLY A 195 15.94 -0.62 -11.79
N LEU A 196 16.54 -1.24 -10.76
CA LEU A 196 17.92 -1.01 -10.29
C LEU A 196 18.37 0.46 -10.24
N GLN A 197 18.21 1.17 -9.11
CA GLN A 197 19.26 2.09 -8.58
C GLN A 197 18.94 2.91 -7.32
N THR A 198 17.72 2.94 -6.81
CA THR A 198 17.41 3.77 -5.63
C THR A 198 17.76 3.02 -4.33
N HIS A 199 19.00 3.22 -3.84
CA HIS A 199 19.41 2.80 -2.49
C HIS A 199 18.73 3.69 -1.45
N LEU A 200 17.43 3.54 -1.27
CA LEU A 200 16.65 4.32 -0.32
C LEU A 200 16.49 3.58 1.00
N LEU A 201 16.48 4.34 2.09
CA LEU A 201 16.19 3.83 3.42
C LEU A 201 14.94 4.52 3.97
N ARG A 202 14.02 3.73 4.50
CA ARG A 202 12.90 4.20 5.31
C ARG A 202 13.38 4.38 6.74
N ILE A 203 13.32 5.63 7.21
CA ILE A 203 13.57 6.00 8.60
C ILE A 203 12.21 6.18 9.27
N GLY A 204 11.96 5.39 10.31
CA GLY A 204 10.79 5.57 11.17
C GLY A 204 11.21 6.25 12.46
N VAL A 205 10.46 7.29 12.86
CA VAL A 205 10.72 8.04 14.08
C VAL A 205 9.51 8.04 15.01
N GLU A 206 9.74 7.96 16.31
CA GLU A 206 8.73 8.11 17.35
C GLU A 206 8.88 9.48 18.01
N PHE A 207 7.79 10.22 18.11
CA PHE A 207 7.78 11.50 18.79
C PHE A 207 7.89 11.30 20.30
N THR A 208 8.74 12.11 20.94
CA THR A 208 8.86 12.10 22.41
C THR A 208 7.61 12.66 23.08
N GLN A 209 6.91 13.57 22.40
CA GLN A 209 5.63 14.13 22.80
C GLN A 209 4.62 13.90 21.68
N THR A 210 3.39 13.51 22.02
CA THR A 210 2.36 13.26 21.00
C THR A 210 1.89 14.59 20.40
N LEU A 211 1.68 14.65 19.09
CA LEU A 211 1.06 15.80 18.45
C LEU A 211 -0.42 15.87 18.86
N ASN A 212 -0.90 17.07 19.22
CA ASN A 212 -2.29 17.29 19.62
C ASN A 212 -3.27 17.05 18.47
N SER A 213 -2.87 17.42 17.25
CA SER A 213 -3.62 17.16 16.03
C SER A 213 -2.69 17.16 14.84
N ILE A 214 -3.05 16.40 13.82
CA ILE A 214 -2.50 16.54 12.48
C ILE A 214 -3.51 17.37 11.68
N THR A 215 -3.33 18.68 11.68
CA THR A 215 -4.17 19.63 10.93
C THR A 215 -3.34 20.24 9.83
N TYR A 216 -3.40 19.64 8.64
CA TYR A 216 -2.83 20.24 7.43
C TYR A 216 -3.67 21.45 7.03
N ASP A 217 -3.07 22.61 6.80
CA ASP A 217 -3.79 23.71 6.14
C ASP A 217 -3.93 23.42 4.64
N SER A 218 -2.95 22.76 4.02
CA SER A 218 -3.00 22.32 2.62
C SER A 218 -4.03 21.24 2.33
N ILE A 219 -4.50 20.47 3.32
CA ILE A 219 -5.55 19.46 3.15
C ILE A 219 -6.80 19.84 3.92
N GLY A 220 -6.73 20.45 5.10
CA GLY A 220 -7.90 20.92 5.85
C GLY A 220 -8.64 22.05 5.14
N SER A 221 -7.94 22.97 4.46
CA SER A 221 -8.61 24.01 3.66
C SER A 221 -9.11 23.47 2.31
N LEU A 222 -8.41 22.50 1.70
CA LEU A 222 -8.81 21.84 0.46
C LEU A 222 -9.91 20.81 0.69
N VAL A 223 -9.89 20.06 1.79
CA VAL A 223 -10.90 19.10 2.26
C VAL A 223 -12.07 19.86 2.88
N LYS A 224 -11.93 20.94 3.64
CA LYS A 224 -13.11 21.75 4.04
C LYS A 224 -13.71 22.52 2.86
N LYS A 225 -12.92 23.01 1.88
CA LYS A 225 -13.46 23.56 0.62
C LYS A 225 -14.03 22.47 -0.29
N ARG A 226 -13.48 21.25 -0.29
CA ARG A 226 -13.98 20.10 -1.06
C ARG A 226 -15.19 19.48 -0.38
N GLU A 227 -15.22 19.26 0.92
CA GLU A 227 -16.35 18.81 1.76
C GLU A 227 -17.52 19.80 1.67
N ASN A 228 -17.25 21.10 1.71
CA ASN A 228 -18.29 22.10 1.46
C ASN A 228 -18.76 22.13 -0.01
N LYS A 229 -17.92 21.74 -0.98
CA LYS A 229 -18.33 21.45 -2.38
C LYS A 229 -18.98 20.06 -2.57
N LEU A 230 -18.81 19.14 -1.60
CA LEU A 230 -19.29 17.77 -1.56
C LEU A 230 -20.60 17.62 -0.77
N LYS A 231 -21.15 18.69 -0.20
CA LYS A 231 -22.53 18.70 0.33
C LYS A 231 -23.48 18.37 -0.82
N GLY A 232 -23.84 17.09 -0.95
CA GLY A 232 -24.72 16.55 -2.00
C GLY A 232 -24.13 15.43 -2.85
N LEU A 233 -22.86 15.02 -2.66
CA LEU A 233 -22.26 13.87 -3.34
C LEU A 233 -22.38 12.61 -2.47
N ASP A 234 -23.08 11.59 -2.97
CA ASP A 234 -23.21 10.30 -2.30
C ASP A 234 -21.87 9.56 -2.36
N THR A 235 -21.10 9.63 -1.26
CA THR A 235 -19.77 9.04 -1.13
C THR A 235 -19.80 7.50 -1.06
N ASN A 236 -20.98 6.88 -0.97
CA ASN A 236 -21.12 5.43 -0.90
C ASN A 236 -20.86 4.72 -2.24
N LEU A 237 -20.93 5.46 -3.36
CA LEU A 237 -20.66 4.96 -4.72
C LEU A 237 -19.20 5.20 -5.17
N PHE A 238 -18.32 5.61 -4.25
CA PHE A 238 -16.98 6.06 -4.59
C PHE A 238 -15.96 4.90 -4.67
N ASN A 239 -15.64 4.49 -5.89
CA ASN A 239 -15.02 3.19 -6.20
C ASN A 239 -13.48 3.16 -6.39
N GLY A 240 -12.75 4.26 -6.19
CA GLY A 240 -11.28 4.20 -6.26
C GLY A 240 -10.69 3.23 -5.21
N LEU A 241 -9.51 2.68 -5.45
CA LEU A 241 -8.91 1.71 -4.53
C LEU A 241 -8.15 2.43 -3.41
N ASN A 242 -8.40 2.01 -2.16
CA ASN A 242 -7.49 2.30 -1.06
C ASN A 242 -6.20 1.47 -1.22
N PRO A 243 -5.08 1.83 -0.57
CA PRO A 243 -3.82 1.07 -0.67
C PRO A 243 -3.98 -0.44 -0.39
N ASP A 244 -4.75 -0.81 0.63
CA ASP A 244 -4.98 -2.23 0.98
C ASP A 244 -5.80 -2.96 -0.08
N ASP A 245 -6.85 -2.31 -0.61
CA ASP A 245 -7.71 -2.89 -1.65
C ASP A 245 -6.96 -3.06 -2.97
N TYR A 246 -6.12 -2.08 -3.31
CA TYR A 246 -5.20 -2.14 -4.44
C TYR A 246 -4.27 -3.35 -4.34
N GLN A 247 -3.55 -3.46 -3.22
CA GLN A 247 -2.62 -4.57 -2.99
C GLN A 247 -3.33 -5.93 -3.02
N LYS A 248 -4.53 -6.01 -2.44
CA LYS A 248 -5.35 -7.23 -2.47
C LYS A 248 -5.80 -7.61 -3.88
N GLN A 249 -6.23 -6.66 -4.70
CA GLN A 249 -6.60 -6.93 -6.09
C GLN A 249 -5.38 -7.32 -6.92
N LEU A 250 -4.26 -6.62 -6.75
CA LEU A 250 -3.01 -6.90 -7.44
C LEU A 250 -2.48 -8.30 -7.09
N ALA A 251 -2.52 -8.69 -5.82
CA ALA A 251 -2.13 -10.03 -5.37
C ALA A 251 -2.98 -11.13 -6.03
N LYS A 252 -4.31 -10.93 -6.15
CA LYS A 252 -5.18 -11.87 -6.87
C LYS A 252 -4.86 -11.99 -8.36
N ILE A 253 -4.42 -10.90 -8.99
CA ILE A 253 -3.98 -10.90 -10.39
C ILE A 253 -2.64 -11.63 -10.49
N HIS A 254 -1.70 -11.33 -9.59
CA HIS A 254 -0.38 -11.95 -9.52
C HIS A 254 -0.48 -13.47 -9.36
N ASP A 255 -1.35 -13.96 -8.48
CA ASP A 255 -1.60 -15.39 -8.26
C ASP A 255 -2.03 -16.13 -9.54
N LYS A 256 -2.67 -15.43 -10.48
CA LYS A 256 -3.13 -15.99 -11.77
C LYS A 256 -2.15 -15.75 -12.91
N ASN A 257 -1.54 -14.56 -12.95
CA ASN A 257 -0.62 -14.12 -13.98
C ASN A 257 0.34 -13.05 -13.41
N PRO A 258 1.56 -13.45 -12.98
CA PRO A 258 2.55 -12.54 -12.41
C PRO A 258 2.94 -11.39 -13.35
N GLN A 259 3.14 -11.67 -14.63
CA GLN A 259 3.54 -10.66 -15.61
C GLN A 259 2.46 -9.59 -15.79
N LEU A 260 1.19 -10.00 -15.84
CA LEU A 260 0.07 -9.05 -15.95
C LEU A 260 -0.01 -8.14 -14.71
N ALA A 261 0.25 -8.68 -13.52
CA ALA A 261 0.27 -7.86 -12.30
C ALA A 261 1.40 -6.82 -12.32
N ILE A 262 2.59 -7.18 -12.80
CA ILE A 262 3.71 -6.24 -12.97
C ILE A 262 3.31 -5.12 -13.93
N ASN A 263 2.79 -5.47 -15.11
CA ASN A 263 2.39 -4.48 -16.13
C ASN A 263 1.31 -3.50 -15.63
N ILE A 264 0.31 -4.01 -14.89
CA ILE A 264 -0.72 -3.18 -14.27
C ILE A 264 -0.12 -2.29 -13.18
N SER A 265 0.80 -2.82 -12.37
CA SER A 265 1.46 -2.04 -11.32
C SER A 265 2.23 -0.85 -11.88
N GLU A 266 3.06 -1.09 -12.89
CA GLU A 266 3.82 -0.03 -13.58
C GLU A 266 2.89 0.98 -14.25
N SER A 267 1.83 0.49 -14.90
CA SER A 267 0.89 1.38 -15.60
C SER A 267 0.10 2.27 -14.63
N VAL A 268 -0.27 1.76 -13.46
CA VAL A 268 -0.97 2.55 -12.44
C VAL A 268 -0.11 3.69 -11.94
N GLU A 269 1.20 3.47 -11.75
CA GLU A 269 2.12 4.50 -11.30
C GLU A 269 2.26 5.63 -12.33
N ASP A 270 2.38 5.28 -13.61
CA ASP A 270 2.46 6.24 -14.72
C ASP A 270 1.13 7.02 -14.87
N ILE A 271 -0.01 6.35 -14.75
CA ILE A 271 -1.35 6.96 -14.80
C ILE A 271 -1.60 7.86 -13.58
N ASP A 272 -1.02 7.58 -12.42
CA ASP A 272 -1.19 8.41 -11.21
C ASP A 272 -0.64 9.84 -11.41
N ARG A 273 0.27 10.04 -12.37
CA ARG A 273 0.79 11.36 -12.76
C ARG A 273 -0.28 12.29 -13.33
N LEU A 274 -1.42 11.77 -13.77
CA LEU A 274 -2.57 12.55 -14.22
C LEU A 274 -3.11 13.52 -13.14
N ARG A 275 -2.77 13.31 -11.85
CA ARG A 275 -3.08 14.26 -10.77
C ARG A 275 -2.48 15.65 -11.00
N TYR A 276 -1.39 15.73 -11.75
CA TYR A 276 -0.68 16.97 -12.04
C TYR A 276 -1.28 17.75 -13.21
N MET A 277 -2.36 17.27 -13.84
CA MET A 277 -3.04 18.03 -14.87
C MET A 277 -3.66 19.32 -14.33
N THR A 278 -3.49 20.39 -15.09
CA THR A 278 -4.24 21.64 -14.89
C THR A 278 -5.71 21.47 -15.27
N THR A 279 -6.55 22.43 -14.89
CA THR A 279 -7.99 22.41 -15.25
C THR A 279 -8.22 22.36 -16.76
N ASP A 280 -7.41 23.09 -17.54
CA ASP A 280 -7.54 23.09 -19.00
C ASP A 280 -7.09 21.76 -19.61
N MET A 281 -6.01 21.16 -19.10
CA MET A 281 -5.57 19.81 -19.50
C MET A 281 -6.64 18.76 -19.20
N LYS A 282 -7.28 18.82 -18.03
CA LYS A 282 -8.40 17.92 -17.69
C LYS A 282 -9.55 18.10 -18.69
N ARG A 283 -9.94 19.33 -19.00
CA ARG A 283 -11.03 19.59 -19.96
C ARG A 283 -10.73 18.96 -21.31
N GLU A 284 -9.52 19.17 -21.83
CA GLU A 284 -9.11 18.56 -23.10
C GLU A 284 -9.08 17.03 -23.02
N PHE A 285 -8.57 16.48 -21.92
CA PHE A 285 -8.51 15.05 -21.68
C PHE A 285 -9.90 14.39 -21.71
N PHE A 286 -10.89 14.96 -21.01
CA PHE A 286 -12.27 14.46 -21.00
C PHE A 286 -13.00 14.64 -22.35
N LEU A 287 -12.55 15.55 -23.22
CA LEU A 287 -13.12 15.75 -24.56
C LEU A 287 -12.53 14.78 -25.59
N ASN A 288 -11.23 14.51 -25.51
CA ASN A 288 -10.49 13.81 -26.55
C ASN A 288 -10.28 12.32 -26.27
N PHE A 289 -10.34 11.90 -25.00
CA PHE A 289 -10.15 10.51 -24.61
C PHE A 289 -11.48 9.84 -24.27
N SER A 290 -11.67 8.59 -24.72
CA SER A 290 -12.93 7.87 -24.51
C SER A 290 -13.21 7.68 -23.02
N LEU A 291 -14.41 8.09 -22.58
CA LEU A 291 -14.87 7.94 -21.20
C LEU A 291 -14.91 6.45 -20.78
N ASP A 292 -15.26 5.54 -21.69
CA ASP A 292 -15.28 4.09 -21.44
C ASP A 292 -13.87 3.54 -21.22
N LEU A 293 -12.92 3.92 -22.06
CA LEU A 293 -11.52 3.51 -21.91
C LEU A 293 -10.92 4.08 -20.64
N MET A 294 -11.21 5.35 -20.33
CA MET A 294 -10.74 6.00 -19.11
C MET A 294 -11.29 5.31 -17.86
N ALA A 295 -12.59 5.06 -17.82
CA ALA A 295 -13.22 4.37 -16.70
C ALA A 295 -12.66 2.95 -16.51
N CYS A 296 -12.31 2.26 -17.60
CA CYS A 296 -11.66 0.95 -17.54
C CYS A 296 -10.20 1.03 -17.06
N ALA A 297 -9.43 1.98 -17.58
CA ALA A 297 -8.01 2.15 -17.26
C ALA A 297 -7.78 2.57 -15.79
N LEU A 298 -8.68 3.40 -15.26
CA LEU A 298 -8.56 3.96 -13.92
C LEU A 298 -9.05 3.02 -12.80
N ARG A 299 -9.46 1.78 -13.10
CA ARG A 299 -10.00 0.83 -12.10
C ARG A 299 -9.04 0.45 -11.00
N MET A 300 -7.76 0.40 -11.34
CA MET A 300 -6.68 0.11 -10.40
C MET A 300 -6.07 1.38 -9.81
N SER A 301 -6.66 2.54 -10.12
CA SER A 301 -6.16 3.83 -9.65
C SER A 301 -6.63 4.16 -8.24
N SER A 302 -5.88 5.06 -7.63
CA SER A 302 -6.13 5.58 -6.29
C SER A 302 -7.41 6.41 -6.21
N LYS A 303 -8.04 6.44 -5.03
CA LYS A 303 -9.19 7.33 -4.78
C LYS A 303 -8.83 8.80 -5.02
N GLU A 304 -7.61 9.19 -4.69
CA GLU A 304 -7.14 10.55 -4.83
C GLU A 304 -7.10 10.98 -6.31
N LEU A 305 -6.57 10.13 -7.20
CA LEU A 305 -6.56 10.43 -8.63
C LEU A 305 -7.98 10.59 -9.19
N ILE A 306 -8.88 9.65 -8.87
CA ILE A 306 -10.28 9.72 -9.34
C ILE A 306 -10.93 11.02 -8.86
N ASN A 307 -10.73 11.37 -7.60
CA ASN A 307 -11.25 12.61 -7.03
C ASN A 307 -10.71 13.85 -7.75
N ASP A 308 -9.41 13.93 -7.96
CA ASP A 308 -8.79 15.10 -8.57
C ASP A 308 -9.24 15.27 -10.03
N LEU A 309 -9.42 14.18 -10.78
CA LEU A 309 -9.95 14.20 -12.14
C LEU A 309 -11.42 14.66 -12.17
N LEU A 310 -12.27 14.14 -11.27
CA LEU A 310 -13.71 14.39 -11.30
C LEU A 310 -14.16 15.67 -10.55
N SER A 311 -13.25 16.31 -9.82
CA SER A 311 -13.56 17.51 -9.03
C SER A 311 -13.96 18.73 -9.87
N GLU A 312 -13.52 18.78 -11.14
CA GLU A 312 -13.68 19.93 -12.04
C GLU A 312 -14.55 19.62 -13.27
N VAL A 313 -15.14 18.42 -13.35
CA VAL A 313 -16.08 18.05 -14.42
C VAL A 313 -17.54 18.32 -14.03
N THR A 314 -18.41 18.42 -15.03
CA THR A 314 -19.86 18.59 -14.83
C THR A 314 -20.48 17.34 -14.19
N ALA A 315 -21.63 17.50 -13.52
CA ALA A 315 -22.33 16.40 -12.86
C ALA A 315 -22.67 15.25 -13.83
N GLY A 316 -23.14 15.55 -15.04
CA GLY A 316 -23.47 14.54 -16.04
C GLY A 316 -22.28 13.69 -16.48
N VAL A 317 -21.12 14.31 -16.74
CA VAL A 317 -19.88 13.58 -17.09
C VAL A 317 -19.41 12.72 -15.92
N ARG A 318 -19.53 13.24 -14.69
CA ARG A 318 -19.19 12.50 -13.48
C ARG A 318 -20.05 11.25 -13.30
N GLU A 319 -21.37 11.38 -13.44
CA GLU A 319 -22.31 10.27 -13.32
C GLU A 319 -22.06 9.21 -14.40
N GLU A 320 -21.91 9.63 -15.65
CA GLU A 320 -21.63 8.71 -16.76
C GLU A 320 -20.30 7.96 -16.53
N PHE A 321 -19.26 8.67 -16.09
CA PHE A 321 -17.97 8.05 -15.74
C PHE A 321 -18.14 7.00 -14.64
N LEU A 322 -18.81 7.35 -13.53
CA LEU A 322 -18.98 6.47 -12.38
C LEU A 322 -19.80 5.23 -12.73
N MET A 323 -20.86 5.37 -13.53
CA MET A 323 -21.63 4.23 -14.04
C MET A 323 -20.76 3.27 -14.84
N LYS A 324 -19.89 3.78 -15.71
CA LYS A 324 -18.95 2.97 -16.50
C LYS A 324 -17.86 2.37 -15.62
N TYR A 325 -17.42 3.09 -14.58
CA TYR A 325 -16.39 2.69 -13.64
C TYR A 325 -16.86 1.60 -12.67
N ASP A 326 -18.15 1.49 -12.38
CA ASP A 326 -18.67 0.45 -11.48
C ASP A 326 -18.74 -0.95 -12.13
N GLN A 327 -18.81 -1.02 -13.46
CA GLN A 327 -19.00 -2.30 -14.17
C GLN A 327 -17.78 -3.25 -14.06
N PRO A 328 -17.87 -4.49 -13.57
CA PRO A 328 -16.70 -5.35 -13.44
C PRO A 328 -16.00 -5.62 -14.79
N LYS A 329 -14.66 -5.53 -14.81
CA LYS A 329 -13.83 -5.83 -16.00
C LYS A 329 -12.70 -6.81 -15.64
N PRO A 330 -12.33 -7.72 -16.56
CA PRO A 330 -11.20 -8.63 -16.35
C PRO A 330 -9.88 -7.86 -16.38
N ALA A 331 -8.87 -8.34 -15.64
CA ALA A 331 -7.56 -7.70 -15.54
C ALA A 331 -6.87 -7.48 -16.90
N SER A 332 -7.07 -8.37 -17.87
CA SER A 332 -6.55 -8.20 -19.23
C SER A 332 -7.15 -7.00 -19.98
N ALA A 333 -8.44 -6.73 -19.78
CA ALA A 333 -9.10 -5.56 -20.35
C ALA A 333 -8.64 -4.27 -19.67
N ILE A 334 -8.41 -4.33 -18.35
CA ILE A 334 -7.85 -3.21 -17.57
C ILE A 334 -6.46 -2.87 -18.12
N ASN A 335 -5.55 -3.85 -18.23
CA ASN A 335 -4.20 -3.61 -18.76
C ASN A 335 -4.24 -3.01 -20.17
N LYS A 336 -5.06 -3.55 -21.06
CA LYS A 336 -5.19 -3.01 -22.43
C LYS A 336 -5.69 -1.56 -22.42
N ALA A 337 -6.66 -1.21 -21.57
CA ALA A 337 -7.13 0.16 -21.44
C ALA A 337 -6.06 1.09 -20.85
N GLN A 338 -5.27 0.59 -19.90
CA GLN A 338 -4.13 1.32 -19.33
C GLN A 338 -3.05 1.57 -20.38
N ASP A 339 -2.74 0.59 -21.23
CA ASP A 339 -1.78 0.74 -22.33
C ASP A 339 -2.22 1.84 -23.30
N GLU A 340 -3.50 1.88 -23.68
CA GLU A 340 -4.04 2.92 -24.56
C GLU A 340 -4.02 4.31 -23.90
N LEU A 341 -4.34 4.39 -22.60
CA LEU A 341 -4.24 5.64 -21.86
C LEU A 341 -2.79 6.13 -21.74
N ARG A 342 -1.84 5.24 -21.49
CA ARG A 342 -0.41 5.59 -21.42
C ARG A 342 0.13 6.07 -22.76
N LYS A 343 -0.24 5.41 -23.86
CA LYS A 343 0.11 5.88 -25.21
C LYS A 343 -0.39 7.30 -25.45
N TYR A 344 -1.66 7.57 -25.11
CA TYR A 344 -2.24 8.90 -25.22
C TYR A 344 -1.47 9.93 -24.37
N ILE A 345 -1.17 9.60 -23.11
CA ILE A 345 -0.39 10.48 -22.22
C ILE A 345 0.97 10.80 -22.83
N HIS A 346 1.76 9.79 -23.20
CA HIS A 346 3.09 9.99 -23.74
C HIS A 346 3.09 10.76 -25.07
N GLU A 347 2.09 10.53 -25.92
CA GLU A 347 1.95 11.30 -27.16
C GLU A 347 1.70 12.78 -26.86
N LYS A 348 0.80 13.08 -25.93
CA LYS A 348 0.49 14.45 -25.50
C LYS A 348 1.65 15.13 -24.78
N GLU A 349 2.41 14.39 -23.97
CA GLU A 349 3.65 14.90 -23.34
C GLU A 349 4.71 15.22 -24.39
N ARG A 350 4.88 14.35 -25.40
CA ARG A 350 5.81 14.58 -26.52
C ARG A 350 5.44 15.82 -27.33
N LEU A 351 4.15 16.09 -27.49
CA LEU A 351 3.64 17.29 -28.16
C LEU A 351 3.71 18.56 -27.28
N GLY A 352 4.01 18.42 -25.98
CA GLY A 352 4.03 19.52 -25.02
C GLY A 352 2.63 19.97 -24.56
N GLU A 353 1.59 19.22 -24.90
CA GLU A 353 0.20 19.51 -24.55
C GLU A 353 -0.16 19.04 -23.13
N LEU A 354 0.54 18.01 -22.64
CA LEU A 354 0.49 17.58 -21.24
C LEU A 354 1.85 17.80 -20.57
N VAL A 355 1.82 18.38 -19.38
CA VAL A 355 3.01 18.54 -18.52
C VAL A 355 2.71 17.89 -17.18
N LEU A 356 2.95 16.58 -17.09
CA LEU A 356 2.62 15.76 -15.92
C LEU A 356 3.84 15.58 -15.01
N SER A 357 4.42 16.70 -14.59
CA SER A 357 5.58 16.69 -13.71
C SER A 357 5.27 17.39 -12.40
N PRO A 358 5.64 16.75 -11.27
CA PRO A 358 5.52 17.39 -9.97
C PRO A 358 6.35 18.70 -9.90
N LYS A 359 7.49 18.76 -10.59
CA LYS A 359 8.36 19.95 -10.58
C LYS A 359 7.85 21.10 -11.45
N SER A 360 6.86 20.85 -12.32
CA SER A 360 6.33 21.86 -13.23
C SER A 360 5.33 22.82 -12.56
N PHE A 361 4.87 22.50 -11.35
CA PHE A 361 4.15 23.44 -10.48
C PHE A 361 5.11 24.44 -9.81
N VAL A 362 6.01 25.07 -10.57
CA VAL A 362 6.59 26.35 -10.12
C VAL A 362 5.48 27.38 -10.28
N LYS A 363 4.76 27.59 -9.20
CA LYS A 363 3.91 28.74 -8.98
C LYS A 363 4.80 29.97 -9.22
N TYR A 364 4.66 30.62 -10.38
CA TYR A 364 4.99 32.03 -10.47
C TYR A 364 4.02 32.73 -9.52
N VAL A 365 4.51 33.05 -8.33
CA VAL A 365 3.92 34.07 -7.45
C VAL A 365 4.86 35.26 -7.49
#